data_AF-A0AAW2Z368-F1
#
_entry.id   AF-A0AAW2Z368-F1
#
_cell.length_a   1.000
_cell.length_b   1.000
_cell.length_c   1.000
_cell.angle_alpha   90.00
_cell.angle_beta   90.00
_cell.angle_gamma   90.00
#
_symmetry.space_group_name_H-M   'P 1'
#
loop_
_entity.id
_entity.type
_entity.pdbx_description
1 polymer ?
#
loop_
_entity_poly.entity_id
_entity_poly.type
_entity_poly.pdbx_seq_one_letter_code
_entity_poly.pdbx_strand_id
1 'polypeptide(L)'
;MDMDEVITDRRVRTTSVGTSPRLDSYTEDVDVRYPMKSKFDRFKEYLSHKSSLRMRLLVLISVLIVILFLMIIAGIILVPRIISYTVSRNQVCSFSAVILGNGGGSSEDNLSSVLISLGNSDRFIAFDAGTLLHGIRKFISSEGLLYNNYVGSNRNMIFPIPTKYTREIQRAGYLLRNHVLAYFIGHPHFDHVAGLILNSPEDHFVNEGTAEGDFPKRKSIIGTNITLSVLQDEVFDNKLWPNLSYQYNYIQKMNNGTYDVNELLAFTNLSPNSPYMTAFKNSKMTVFETCHSGSSTAFLLTKLENNQTQDQALYFSDTGLSTQDPSCDWRSKLNNIWSHPMFQLKKLRVMFIEVSFEDSIPDNKLYGHLKPSLLITTLKDMMVATRETDLSHVKIIIQHTKQLFDAAEDPRDVIAKQLQSSGINAQFLFPIQGDYLCL
;
A
#
# COMPACT_ATOMS: atom_id res chain seq x y z
N MET A 1 -23.12 -61.63 -0.29
CA MET A 1 -22.28 -61.23 0.85
C MET A 1 -22.90 -59.97 1.44
N ASP A 2 -24.21 -60.01 1.75
CA ASP A 2 -24.84 -60.59 2.97
C ASP A 2 -24.44 -59.75 4.19
N MET A 3 -25.29 -58.83 4.65
CA MET A 3 -26.50 -59.00 5.49
C MET A 3 -26.20 -59.50 6.91
N ASP A 4 -26.60 -58.70 7.91
CA ASP A 4 -27.33 -59.06 9.14
C ASP A 4 -27.49 -57.75 9.99
N GLU A 5 -28.69 -57.15 10.07
CA GLU A 5 -29.81 -57.33 11.03
C GLU A 5 -29.55 -56.74 12.45
N VAL A 6 -30.17 -55.59 12.81
CA VAL A 6 -31.52 -55.38 13.43
C VAL A 6 -31.59 -55.73 14.92
N ILE A 7 -31.92 -54.76 15.79
CA ILE A 7 -32.94 -54.85 16.88
C ILE A 7 -33.52 -53.45 17.18
N THR A 8 -34.83 -53.42 17.48
CA THR A 8 -35.82 -52.35 17.50
C THR A 8 -36.21 -51.79 18.89
N ASP A 9 -36.67 -50.52 18.88
CA ASP A 9 -37.80 -49.86 19.59
C ASP A 9 -38.18 -50.22 21.05
N ARG A 10 -38.33 -49.18 21.92
CA ARG A 10 -39.55 -49.00 22.75
C ARG A 10 -39.69 -47.62 23.45
N ARG A 11 -40.72 -46.89 22.99
CA ARG A 11 -41.65 -45.90 23.60
C ARG A 11 -41.57 -45.49 25.09
N VAL A 12 -41.59 -44.16 25.28
CA VAL A 12 -42.59 -43.28 25.98
C VAL A 12 -43.41 -43.84 27.15
N ARG A 13 -43.38 -43.12 28.30
CA ARG A 13 -44.58 -42.82 29.12
C ARG A 13 -44.36 -41.63 30.07
N THR A 14 -45.10 -40.55 29.80
CA THR A 14 -45.46 -39.49 30.74
C THR A 14 -46.84 -39.81 31.34
N THR A 15 -47.01 -39.68 32.65
CA THR A 15 -48.33 -39.58 33.29
C THR A 15 -48.26 -38.62 34.47
N SER A 16 -49.19 -37.67 34.45
CA SER A 16 -49.55 -36.71 35.48
C SER A 16 -50.56 -37.29 36.48
N VAL A 17 -50.79 -36.52 37.57
CA VAL A 17 -52.07 -36.24 38.27
C VAL A 17 -52.04 -36.46 39.80
N GLY A 18 -52.42 -35.39 40.52
CA GLY A 18 -53.19 -35.41 41.77
C GLY A 18 -52.36 -35.40 43.07
N THR A 19 -52.66 -34.66 44.14
CA THR A 19 -53.86 -33.90 44.57
C THR A 19 -53.49 -33.05 45.81
N SER A 20 -54.17 -31.92 45.99
CA SER A 20 -54.17 -31.07 47.20
C SER A 20 -54.91 -31.75 48.38
N PRO A 21 -54.73 -31.28 49.63
CA PRO A 21 -55.78 -30.41 50.18
C PRO A 21 -55.29 -29.18 50.99
N ARG A 22 -56.17 -28.18 51.03
CA ARG A 22 -56.14 -26.92 51.79
C ARG A 22 -56.20 -27.11 53.31
N LEU A 23 -55.69 -26.11 54.03
CA LEU A 23 -56.21 -25.66 55.32
C LEU A 23 -56.31 -24.12 55.35
N ASP A 24 -57.43 -23.64 55.90
CA ASP A 24 -57.99 -22.28 55.88
C ASP A 24 -57.22 -21.29 56.81
N SER A 25 -56.94 -20.07 56.32
CA SER A 25 -57.60 -18.78 56.61
C SER A 25 -57.18 -18.08 57.91
N TYR A 26 -56.60 -16.87 57.76
CA TYR A 26 -56.85 -15.70 58.61
C TYR A 26 -56.56 -14.43 57.76
N THR A 27 -57.49 -13.50 57.81
CA THR A 27 -57.56 -12.21 57.12
C THR A 27 -56.66 -11.16 57.77
N GLU A 28 -56.04 -10.26 56.99
CA GLU A 28 -56.06 -8.80 57.21
C GLU A 28 -55.37 -8.05 56.05
N ASP A 29 -56.10 -7.09 55.47
CA ASP A 29 -55.61 -6.06 54.54
C ASP A 29 -54.69 -5.08 55.26
N VAL A 30 -53.46 -4.86 54.76
CA VAL A 30 -52.78 -3.55 54.83
C VAL A 30 -51.87 -3.36 53.61
N ASP A 31 -52.26 -2.46 52.72
CA ASP A 31 -51.43 -1.90 51.66
C ASP A 31 -50.38 -0.95 52.27
N VAL A 32 -49.08 -1.29 52.18
CA VAL A 32 -47.98 -0.36 52.46
C VAL A 32 -46.93 -0.45 51.36
N ARG A 33 -47.10 0.37 50.32
CA ARG A 33 -46.03 0.70 49.37
C ARG A 33 -45.00 1.62 50.05
N TYR A 34 -43.76 1.16 50.19
CA TYR A 34 -42.61 2.03 50.42
C TYR A 34 -42.02 2.50 49.07
N PRO A 35 -41.92 3.80 48.77
CA PRO A 35 -41.24 4.25 47.56
C PRO A 35 -39.71 4.20 47.75
N MET A 36 -39.00 3.45 46.91
CA MET A 36 -37.55 3.55 46.80
C MET A 36 -37.17 4.89 46.15
N LYS A 37 -36.61 5.82 46.93
CA LYS A 37 -36.04 7.09 46.43
C LYS A 37 -34.83 6.85 45.51
N SER A 38 -34.77 7.59 44.39
CA SER A 38 -33.66 7.51 43.45
C SER A 38 -32.33 7.99 44.09
N LYS A 39 -31.17 7.61 43.52
CA LYS A 39 -29.87 8.14 43.97
C LYS A 39 -29.82 9.68 43.91
N PHE A 40 -30.58 10.28 43.01
CA PHE A 40 -30.69 11.74 42.85
C PHE A 40 -31.47 12.39 44.00
N ASP A 41 -32.51 11.74 44.51
CA ASP A 41 -33.31 12.25 45.63
C ASP A 41 -32.54 12.20 46.95
N ARG A 42 -31.73 11.16 47.16
CA ARG A 42 -30.80 11.07 48.30
C ARG A 42 -29.71 12.15 48.27
N PHE A 43 -29.24 12.51 47.07
CA PHE A 43 -28.29 13.61 46.90
C PHE A 43 -28.91 14.98 47.22
N LYS A 44 -30.16 15.22 46.80
CA LYS A 44 -30.90 16.43 47.16
C LYS A 44 -31.13 16.55 48.67
N GLU A 45 -31.46 15.44 49.33
CA GLU A 45 -31.71 15.39 50.78
C GLU A 45 -30.43 15.68 51.58
N TYR A 46 -29.27 15.15 51.15
CA TYR A 46 -27.95 15.45 51.70
C TYR A 46 -27.58 16.95 51.60
N LEU A 47 -27.94 17.62 50.50
CA LEU A 47 -27.74 19.07 50.36
C LEU A 47 -28.71 19.90 51.22
N SER A 48 -29.86 19.34 51.60
CA SER A 48 -30.90 20.02 52.37
C SER A 48 -30.63 20.02 53.88
N HIS A 49 -29.91 19.03 54.40
CA HIS A 49 -29.71 18.84 55.85
C HIS A 49 -28.44 19.55 56.36
N LYS A 50 -28.62 20.78 56.88
CA LYS A 50 -27.68 21.50 57.78
C LYS A 50 -26.19 21.54 57.39
N SER A 51 -25.85 21.45 56.10
CA SER A 51 -24.49 21.72 55.63
C SER A 51 -24.25 23.24 55.66
N SER A 52 -23.21 23.70 56.36
CA SER A 52 -22.85 25.13 56.35
C SER A 52 -22.62 25.61 54.91
N LEU A 53 -22.82 26.91 54.63
CA LEU A 53 -22.59 27.50 53.30
C LEU A 53 -21.24 27.07 52.68
N ARG A 54 -20.23 26.86 53.53
CA ARG A 54 -18.91 26.34 53.15
C ARG A 54 -18.94 24.94 52.53
N MET A 55 -19.75 24.02 53.05
CA MET A 55 -19.86 22.66 52.50
C MET A 55 -20.54 22.64 51.13
N ARG A 56 -21.57 23.46 50.92
CA ARG A 56 -22.22 23.60 49.60
C ARG A 56 -21.26 24.21 48.58
N LEU A 57 -20.48 25.21 48.99
CA LEU A 57 -19.46 25.82 48.16
C LEU A 57 -18.36 24.83 47.79
N LEU A 58 -17.89 24.00 48.74
CA LEU A 58 -16.89 22.96 48.48
C LEU A 58 -17.39 21.92 47.48
N VAL A 59 -18.62 21.43 47.63
CA VAL A 59 -19.21 20.47 46.67
C VAL A 59 -19.34 21.09 45.28
N LEU A 60 -19.78 22.34 45.17
CA LEU A 60 -19.83 23.08 43.90
C LEU A 60 -18.45 23.23 43.26
N ILE A 61 -17.44 23.62 44.04
CA ILE A 61 -16.04 23.73 43.57
C ILE A 61 -15.53 22.36 43.10
N SER A 62 -15.77 21.28 43.85
CA SER A 62 -15.36 19.94 43.44
C SER A 62 -16.04 19.49 42.15
N VAL A 63 -17.32 19.77 41.96
CA VAL A 63 -18.05 19.46 40.70
C VAL A 63 -17.49 20.29 39.54
N LEU A 64 -17.21 21.57 39.74
CA LEU A 64 -16.58 22.43 38.73
C LEU A 64 -15.18 21.94 38.35
N ILE A 65 -14.38 21.49 39.32
CA ILE A 65 -13.06 20.91 39.08
C ILE A 65 -13.18 19.61 38.26
N VAL A 66 -14.14 18.74 38.58
CA VAL A 66 -14.37 17.49 37.81
C VAL A 66 -14.82 17.79 36.38
N ILE A 67 -15.73 18.75 36.18
CA ILE A 67 -16.18 19.17 34.85
C ILE A 67 -15.01 19.77 34.06
N LEU A 68 -14.20 20.63 34.68
CA LEU A 68 -13.01 21.21 34.06
C LEU A 68 -12.00 20.12 33.67
N PHE A 69 -11.75 19.15 34.56
CA PHE A 69 -10.87 18.01 34.30
C PHE A 69 -11.36 17.14 33.14
N LEU A 70 -12.67 16.85 33.08
CA LEU A 70 -13.28 16.12 31.97
C LEU A 70 -13.21 16.90 30.65
N MET A 71 -13.40 18.23 30.68
CA MET A 71 -13.25 19.09 29.50
C MET A 71 -11.79 19.14 29.02
N ILE A 72 -10.82 19.16 29.94
CA ILE A 72 -9.38 19.09 29.61
C ILE A 72 -9.05 17.74 28.98
N ILE A 73 -9.51 16.62 29.55
CA ILE A 73 -9.31 15.28 28.96
C ILE A 73 -9.96 15.19 27.59
N ALA A 74 -11.21 15.66 27.45
CA ALA A 74 -11.90 15.72 26.17
C ALA A 74 -11.11 16.57 25.16
N GLY A 75 -10.60 17.73 25.57
CA GLY A 75 -9.73 18.58 24.74
C GLY A 75 -8.46 17.87 24.29
N ILE A 76 -7.76 17.19 25.20
CA ILE A 76 -6.53 16.43 24.92
C ILE A 76 -6.80 15.29 23.92
N ILE A 77 -7.98 14.67 23.94
CA ILE A 77 -8.32 13.57 23.02
C ILE A 77 -8.89 14.10 21.68
N LEU A 78 -9.77 15.09 21.75
CA LEU A 78 -10.55 15.55 20.60
C LEU A 78 -9.74 16.51 19.72
N VAL A 79 -8.92 17.39 20.30
CA VAL A 79 -8.14 18.38 19.54
C VAL A 79 -7.12 17.71 18.61
N PRO A 80 -6.28 16.73 19.04
CA PRO A 80 -5.39 16.02 18.12
C PRO A 80 -6.15 15.26 17.04
N ARG A 81 -7.29 14.64 17.38
CA ARG A 81 -8.14 13.96 16.38
C ARG A 81 -8.71 14.91 15.36
N ILE A 82 -9.18 16.10 15.77
CA ILE A 82 -9.67 17.13 14.86
C ILE A 82 -8.52 17.63 13.97
N ILE A 83 -7.35 17.91 14.56
CA ILE A 83 -6.17 18.36 13.80
C ILE A 83 -5.76 17.31 12.77
N SER A 84 -5.55 16.05 13.16
CA SER A 84 -5.25 14.95 12.24
C SER A 84 -6.34 14.77 11.17
N TYR A 85 -7.61 14.93 11.54
CA TYR A 85 -8.73 14.86 10.60
C TYR A 85 -8.69 15.99 9.56
N THR A 86 -8.38 17.22 9.95
CA THR A 86 -8.19 18.34 9.02
C THR A 86 -6.94 18.22 8.15
N VAL A 87 -5.82 17.75 8.71
CA VAL A 87 -4.56 17.56 7.95
C VAL A 87 -4.72 16.50 6.85
N SER A 88 -5.38 15.38 7.17
CA SER A 88 -5.66 14.31 6.18
C SER A 88 -6.59 14.76 5.04
N ARG A 89 -7.46 15.77 5.25
CA ARG A 89 -8.42 16.24 4.25
C ARG A 89 -7.83 17.21 3.22
N ASN A 90 -6.66 17.78 3.47
CA ASN A 90 -6.02 18.78 2.59
C ASN A 90 -4.66 18.34 2.03
N GLN A 91 -4.31 17.05 2.15
CA GLN A 91 -3.07 16.55 1.58
C GLN A 91 -3.22 16.41 0.06
N VAL A 92 -2.46 17.22 -0.68
CA VAL A 92 -2.34 17.16 -2.14
C VAL A 92 -0.99 16.56 -2.46
N CYS A 93 -0.99 15.33 -2.98
CA CYS A 93 0.24 14.66 -3.40
C CYS A 93 0.64 15.13 -4.80
N SER A 94 1.94 15.11 -5.11
CA SER A 94 2.37 15.15 -6.51
C SER A 94 2.21 13.77 -7.14
N PHE A 95 2.62 12.75 -6.39
CA PHE A 95 2.38 11.34 -6.69
C PHE A 95 1.79 10.63 -5.48
N SER A 96 0.92 9.65 -5.71
CA SER A 96 0.52 8.69 -4.69
C SER A 96 1.21 7.37 -4.97
N ALA A 97 1.78 6.74 -3.95
CA ALA A 97 2.36 5.41 -4.09
C ALA A 97 1.82 4.43 -3.05
N VAL A 98 1.73 3.16 -3.42
CA VAL A 98 1.42 2.05 -2.51
C VAL A 98 2.53 1.02 -2.62
N ILE A 99 3.16 0.70 -1.50
CA ILE A 99 4.24 -0.29 -1.44
C ILE A 99 3.62 -1.68 -1.33
N LEU A 100 3.45 -2.38 -2.45
CA LEU A 100 2.87 -3.73 -2.45
C LEU A 100 3.88 -4.79 -2.00
N GLY A 101 5.16 -4.54 -2.23
CA GLY A 101 6.23 -5.28 -1.60
C GLY A 101 7.57 -4.59 -1.78
N ASN A 102 8.49 -4.85 -0.85
CA ASN A 102 9.76 -4.16 -0.76
C ASN A 102 10.94 -5.07 -0.37
N GLY A 103 10.73 -6.39 -0.29
CA GLY A 103 11.77 -7.35 0.03
C GLY A 103 12.54 -7.78 -1.21
N GLY A 104 13.83 -8.05 -1.04
CA GLY A 104 14.74 -8.48 -2.12
C GLY A 104 14.79 -9.99 -2.37
N GLY A 105 13.69 -10.69 -2.09
CA GLY A 105 13.57 -12.15 -2.13
C GLY A 105 13.53 -12.83 -0.75
N SER A 106 13.37 -14.16 -0.76
CA SER A 106 13.18 -15.07 0.39
C SER A 106 11.78 -15.12 1.02
N SER A 107 11.05 -14.01 1.08
CA SER A 107 9.63 -14.00 1.49
C SER A 107 8.75 -13.90 0.26
N GLU A 108 8.07 -14.98 -0.12
CA GLU A 108 7.30 -15.05 -1.37
C GLU A 108 6.09 -14.11 -1.41
N ASP A 109 5.70 -13.56 -0.25
CA ASP A 109 4.57 -12.67 -0.08
C ASP A 109 4.93 -11.18 0.04
N ASN A 110 6.22 -10.80 0.00
CA ASN A 110 6.70 -9.41 0.10
C ASN A 110 7.83 -9.12 -0.89
N LEU A 111 7.57 -9.41 -2.17
CA LEU A 111 8.50 -9.22 -3.28
C LEU A 111 8.28 -7.86 -3.95
N SER A 112 9.33 -7.28 -4.55
CA SER A 112 9.30 -5.92 -5.11
C SER A 112 8.11 -5.63 -6.01
N SER A 113 7.31 -4.65 -5.60
CA SER A 113 6.26 -4.06 -6.42
C SER A 113 5.75 -2.77 -5.79
N VAL A 114 5.65 -1.72 -6.61
CA VAL A 114 5.13 -0.42 -6.19
C VAL A 114 4.03 0.02 -7.14
N LEU A 115 2.86 0.36 -6.61
CA LEU A 115 1.85 1.09 -7.38
C LEU A 115 2.16 2.59 -7.29
N ILE A 116 2.07 3.30 -8.41
CA ILE A 116 2.18 4.76 -8.44
C ILE A 116 1.07 5.39 -9.27
N SER A 117 0.56 6.54 -8.84
CA SER A 117 -0.40 7.37 -9.57
C SER A 117 -0.02 8.85 -9.52
N LEU A 118 -0.62 9.65 -10.41
CA LEU A 118 -0.48 11.11 -10.37
C LEU A 118 -1.48 11.71 -9.37
N GLY A 119 -0.99 12.61 -8.53
CA GLY A 119 -1.82 13.29 -7.54
C GLY A 119 -2.49 12.32 -6.58
N ASN A 120 -3.81 12.49 -6.39
CA ASN A 120 -4.66 11.63 -5.57
C ASN A 120 -5.52 10.68 -6.43
N SER A 121 -5.08 10.38 -7.66
CA SER A 121 -5.79 9.45 -8.54
C SER A 121 -5.81 8.05 -7.92
N ASP A 122 -6.97 7.39 -8.00
CA ASP A 122 -7.17 6.00 -7.60
C ASP A 122 -6.79 5.01 -8.72
N ARG A 123 -6.21 5.49 -9.82
CA ARG A 123 -5.72 4.69 -10.95
C ARG A 123 -4.21 4.67 -10.96
N PHE A 124 -3.64 3.48 -10.87
CA PHE A 124 -2.22 3.25 -10.69
C PHE A 124 -1.62 2.50 -11.87
N ILE A 125 -0.33 2.71 -12.10
CA ILE A 125 0.55 1.77 -12.81
C ILE A 125 1.41 1.05 -11.77
N ALA A 126 1.81 -0.18 -12.07
CA ALA A 126 2.73 -0.93 -11.23
C ALA A 126 4.15 -0.85 -11.79
N PHE A 127 5.12 -0.49 -10.95
CA PHE A 127 6.53 -0.75 -11.19
C PHE A 127 6.91 -2.07 -10.53
N ASP A 128 7.36 -3.01 -11.36
CA ASP A 128 7.45 -4.43 -11.04
C ASP A 128 6.17 -5.03 -10.46
N ALA A 129 6.13 -6.36 -10.40
CA ALA A 129 4.94 -7.12 -10.02
C ALA A 129 5.29 -8.39 -9.24
N GLY A 130 6.34 -8.32 -8.42
CA GLY A 130 6.76 -9.41 -7.54
C GLY A 130 5.66 -9.85 -6.60
N THR A 131 5.00 -8.89 -5.95
CA THR A 131 3.81 -9.13 -5.13
C THR A 131 2.69 -8.19 -5.55
N LEU A 132 1.51 -8.74 -5.86
CA LEU A 132 0.32 -7.96 -6.22
C LEU A 132 -0.80 -8.12 -5.18
N LEU A 133 -1.57 -9.20 -5.28
CA LEU A 133 -2.78 -9.38 -4.49
C LEU A 133 -2.53 -9.39 -2.97
N HIS A 134 -1.44 -10.00 -2.50
CA HIS A 134 -1.08 -9.99 -1.08
C HIS A 134 -0.76 -8.57 -0.60
N GLY A 135 0.06 -7.82 -1.35
CA GLY A 135 0.37 -6.42 -1.06
C GLY A 135 -0.88 -5.54 -1.03
N ILE A 136 -1.81 -5.75 -1.97
CA ILE A 136 -3.08 -5.01 -2.01
C ILE A 136 -3.94 -5.32 -0.78
N ARG A 137 -3.93 -6.57 -0.29
CA ARG A 137 -4.60 -6.95 0.97
C ARG A 137 -3.99 -6.22 2.17
N LYS A 138 -2.67 -6.17 2.26
CA LYS A 138 -1.96 -5.40 3.30
C LYS A 138 -2.33 -3.92 3.27
N PHE A 139 -2.32 -3.31 2.08
CA PHE A 139 -2.77 -1.93 1.87
C PHE A 139 -4.22 -1.70 2.28
N ILE A 140 -5.13 -2.59 1.88
CA ILE A 140 -6.55 -2.47 2.25
C ILE A 140 -6.74 -2.54 3.78
N SER A 141 -5.96 -3.40 4.45
CA SER A 141 -5.99 -3.53 5.89
C SER A 141 -5.38 -2.33 6.61
N SER A 142 -4.20 -1.87 6.20
CA SER A 142 -3.47 -0.76 6.82
C SER A 142 -4.22 0.57 6.67
N GLU A 143 -4.88 0.77 5.53
CA GLU A 143 -5.56 2.02 5.20
C GLU A 143 -7.07 2.02 5.49
N GLY A 144 -7.58 0.97 6.17
CA GLY A 144 -8.97 0.92 6.61
C GLY A 144 -9.99 0.77 5.47
N LEU A 145 -9.54 0.35 4.29
CA LEU A 145 -10.37 0.08 3.11
C LEU A 145 -11.18 -1.22 3.25
N LEU A 146 -11.01 -2.00 4.33
CA LEU A 146 -11.88 -3.15 4.62
C LEU A 146 -13.33 -2.74 4.93
N TYR A 147 -13.53 -1.53 5.43
CA TYR A 147 -14.84 -1.03 5.87
C TYR A 147 -15.19 0.35 5.28
N ASN A 148 -14.28 0.96 4.54
CA ASN A 148 -14.45 2.28 3.93
C ASN A 148 -14.00 2.26 2.46
N ASN A 149 -14.34 3.32 1.72
CA ASN A 149 -13.90 3.54 0.34
C ASN A 149 -12.86 4.65 0.20
N TYR A 150 -12.36 5.19 1.32
CA TYR A 150 -11.31 6.21 1.33
C TYR A 150 -10.08 5.68 2.05
N VAL A 151 -8.91 6.14 1.64
CA VAL A 151 -7.64 5.81 2.28
C VAL A 151 -7.55 6.53 3.63
N GLY A 152 -7.24 5.78 4.69
CA GLY A 152 -7.26 6.28 6.07
C GLY A 152 -6.27 7.41 6.31
N SER A 153 -5.06 7.29 5.77
CA SER A 153 -4.00 8.30 5.84
C SER A 153 -4.27 9.51 4.93
N ASN A 154 -4.91 9.31 3.78
CA ASN A 154 -5.30 10.39 2.86
C ASN A 154 -6.74 10.24 2.36
N ARG A 155 -7.67 10.98 2.97
CA ARG A 155 -9.10 10.90 2.65
C ARG A 155 -9.48 11.48 1.28
N ASN A 156 -8.55 12.14 0.58
CA ASN A 156 -8.78 12.63 -0.78
C ASN A 156 -8.67 11.51 -1.83
N MET A 157 -8.07 10.37 -1.47
CA MET A 157 -8.01 9.20 -2.34
C MET A 157 -9.16 8.25 -2.01
N ILE A 158 -10.04 8.04 -2.99
CA ILE A 158 -11.28 7.28 -2.85
C ILE A 158 -11.30 6.17 -3.89
N PHE A 159 -11.42 4.93 -3.45
CA PHE A 159 -11.69 3.78 -4.31
C PHE A 159 -13.20 3.50 -4.32
N PRO A 160 -13.91 3.62 -5.45
CA PRO A 160 -15.33 3.36 -5.57
C PRO A 160 -15.65 1.85 -5.55
N ILE A 161 -15.21 1.13 -4.52
CA ILE A 161 -15.42 -0.32 -4.37
C ILE A 161 -16.94 -0.59 -4.23
N PRO A 162 -17.54 -1.41 -5.11
CA PRO A 162 -18.94 -1.78 -5.00
C PRO A 162 -19.30 -2.43 -3.67
N THR A 163 -20.47 -2.10 -3.13
CA THR A 163 -20.96 -2.61 -1.83
C THR A 163 -21.15 -4.13 -1.78
N LYS A 164 -21.26 -4.79 -2.95
CA LYS A 164 -21.29 -6.26 -3.07
C LYS A 164 -19.98 -6.94 -2.65
N TYR A 165 -18.85 -6.22 -2.65
CA TYR A 165 -17.55 -6.76 -2.26
C TYR A 165 -17.32 -6.55 -0.77
N THR A 166 -17.73 -7.54 0.03
CA THR A 166 -17.70 -7.47 1.50
C THR A 166 -16.48 -8.14 2.11
N ARG A 167 -15.85 -9.08 1.41
CA ARG A 167 -14.65 -9.80 1.88
C ARG A 167 -13.38 -9.13 1.41
N GLU A 168 -12.33 -9.17 2.22
CA GLU A 168 -10.99 -8.65 1.90
C GLU A 168 -10.52 -9.06 0.49
N ILE A 169 -10.57 -10.36 0.18
CA ILE A 169 -10.12 -10.89 -1.11
C ILE A 169 -10.89 -10.32 -2.31
N GLN A 170 -12.19 -10.05 -2.14
CA GLN A 170 -13.02 -9.47 -3.20
C GLN A 170 -12.67 -8.01 -3.44
N ARG A 171 -12.42 -7.25 -2.36
CA ARG A 171 -12.01 -5.85 -2.44
C ARG A 171 -10.61 -5.73 -3.04
N ALA A 172 -9.70 -6.60 -2.63
CA ALA A 172 -8.34 -6.66 -3.18
C ALA A 172 -8.34 -7.04 -4.67
N GLY A 173 -9.11 -8.06 -5.06
CA GLY A 173 -9.28 -8.43 -6.46
C GLY A 173 -9.96 -7.33 -7.29
N TYR A 174 -10.89 -6.56 -6.70
CA TYR A 174 -11.47 -5.40 -7.37
C TYR A 174 -10.44 -4.29 -7.63
N LEU A 175 -9.60 -3.96 -6.64
CA LEU A 175 -8.50 -3.02 -6.79
C LEU A 175 -7.49 -3.49 -7.82
N LEU A 176 -7.04 -4.74 -7.74
CA LEU A 176 -6.13 -5.33 -8.72
C LEU A 176 -6.68 -5.16 -10.13
N ARG A 177 -7.93 -5.58 -10.36
CA ARG A 177 -8.52 -5.62 -11.70
C ARG A 177 -8.85 -4.26 -12.30
N ASN A 178 -9.29 -3.29 -11.49
CA ASN A 178 -9.83 -2.02 -12.00
C ASN A 178 -9.00 -0.77 -11.67
N HIS A 179 -8.03 -0.90 -10.76
CA HIS A 179 -7.21 0.22 -10.29
C HIS A 179 -5.72 0.06 -10.61
N VAL A 180 -5.26 -1.14 -11.00
CA VAL A 180 -3.92 -1.34 -11.58
C VAL A 180 -4.06 -1.42 -13.10
N LEU A 181 -3.53 -0.42 -13.81
CA LEU A 181 -3.78 -0.22 -15.25
C LEU A 181 -2.77 -0.92 -16.16
N ALA A 182 -1.53 -1.03 -15.73
CA ALA A 182 -0.43 -1.63 -16.48
C ALA A 182 0.73 -2.00 -15.55
N TYR A 183 1.63 -2.83 -16.06
CA TYR A 183 2.83 -3.30 -15.38
C TYR A 183 4.08 -2.84 -16.15
N PHE A 184 4.97 -2.13 -15.48
CA PHE A 184 6.27 -1.72 -15.96
C PHE A 184 7.31 -2.62 -15.30
N ILE A 185 7.77 -3.64 -16.03
CA ILE A 185 8.63 -4.70 -15.49
C ILE A 185 10.07 -4.39 -15.86
N GLY A 186 10.94 -4.30 -14.85
CA GLY A 186 12.33 -3.95 -15.06
C GLY A 186 13.16 -5.07 -15.66
N HIS A 187 12.95 -6.29 -15.17
CA HIS A 187 13.58 -7.52 -15.65
C HIS A 187 12.76 -8.75 -15.22
N PRO A 188 12.98 -9.94 -15.81
CA PRO A 188 12.06 -11.07 -15.66
C PRO A 188 12.38 -12.02 -14.49
N HIS A 189 13.21 -11.62 -13.51
CA HIS A 189 13.43 -12.46 -12.33
C HIS A 189 12.12 -12.63 -11.53
N PHE A 190 11.98 -13.79 -10.91
CA PHE A 190 10.71 -14.24 -10.33
C PHE A 190 10.20 -13.29 -9.23
N ASP A 191 11.10 -12.74 -8.43
CA ASP A 191 10.80 -11.72 -7.42
C ASP A 191 10.31 -10.38 -7.97
N HIS A 192 10.33 -10.17 -9.29
CA HIS A 192 9.75 -9.00 -9.95
C HIS A 192 8.48 -9.33 -10.76
N VAL A 193 8.14 -10.62 -10.93
CA VAL A 193 7.00 -11.04 -11.79
C VAL A 193 6.07 -12.09 -11.17
N ALA A 194 6.42 -12.69 -10.03
CA ALA A 194 5.64 -13.79 -9.42
C ALA A 194 4.19 -13.40 -9.17
N GLY A 195 3.95 -12.20 -8.63
CA GLY A 195 2.62 -11.65 -8.40
C GLY A 195 1.84 -11.50 -9.70
N LEU A 196 2.45 -10.98 -10.77
CA LEU A 196 1.81 -10.92 -12.09
C LEU A 196 1.43 -12.32 -12.59
N ILE A 197 2.36 -13.27 -12.54
CA ILE A 197 2.15 -14.64 -13.02
C ILE A 197 1.01 -15.31 -12.24
N LEU A 198 1.11 -15.36 -10.91
CA LEU A 198 0.14 -16.04 -10.05
C LEU A 198 -1.26 -15.44 -10.15
N ASN A 199 -1.38 -14.12 -10.34
CA ASN A 199 -2.67 -13.44 -10.43
C ASN A 199 -3.22 -13.35 -11.86
N SER A 200 -2.42 -13.68 -12.88
CA SER A 200 -2.81 -13.56 -14.30
C SER A 200 -4.13 -14.22 -14.69
N PRO A 201 -4.57 -15.37 -14.12
CA PRO A 201 -5.87 -15.95 -14.49
C PRO A 201 -7.07 -15.06 -14.17
N GLU A 202 -6.95 -14.19 -13.15
CA GLU A 202 -8.01 -13.28 -12.71
C GLU A 202 -7.65 -11.81 -13.01
N ASP A 203 -6.55 -11.55 -13.72
CA ASP A 203 -6.05 -10.20 -13.96
C ASP A 203 -6.63 -9.57 -15.24
N HIS A 204 -7.93 -9.30 -15.21
CA HIS A 204 -8.65 -8.64 -16.28
C HIS A 204 -9.57 -7.56 -15.72
N PHE A 205 -9.83 -6.50 -16.51
CA PHE A 205 -10.79 -5.47 -16.13
C PHE A 205 -12.19 -6.06 -16.01
N VAL A 206 -12.96 -5.59 -15.02
CA VAL A 206 -14.35 -6.02 -14.82
C VAL A 206 -15.28 -4.83 -15.01
N ASN A 207 -16.23 -4.97 -15.93
CA ASN A 207 -17.26 -3.97 -16.12
C ASN A 207 -18.24 -3.97 -14.93
N GLU A 208 -18.27 -2.87 -14.17
CA GLU A 208 -19.22 -2.66 -13.06
C GLU A 208 -20.47 -1.87 -13.47
N GLY A 209 -20.80 -1.84 -14.76
CA GLY A 209 -21.99 -1.15 -15.27
C GLY A 209 -21.72 0.18 -15.98
N THR A 210 -20.48 0.43 -16.41
CA THR A 210 -20.24 1.43 -17.46
C THR A 210 -20.91 0.93 -18.74
N ALA A 211 -21.54 1.83 -19.51
CA ALA A 211 -22.12 1.50 -20.80
C ALA A 211 -21.12 0.68 -21.63
N GLU A 212 -21.62 -0.33 -22.34
CA GLU A 212 -20.81 -1.19 -23.20
C GLU A 212 -19.93 -0.33 -24.11
N GLY A 213 -18.61 -0.33 -23.89
CA GLY A 213 -17.64 0.45 -24.67
C GLY A 213 -16.74 1.44 -23.92
N ASP A 214 -17.01 1.82 -22.66
CA ASP A 214 -16.18 2.81 -21.93
C ASP A 214 -15.30 2.21 -20.82
N PHE A 215 -14.69 1.05 -21.06
CA PHE A 215 -13.68 0.46 -20.16
C PHE A 215 -12.61 -0.32 -20.95
N PRO A 216 -11.35 -0.35 -20.47
CA PRO A 216 -10.26 -1.03 -21.15
C PRO A 216 -10.45 -2.56 -21.15
N LYS A 217 -10.02 -3.21 -22.23
CA LYS A 217 -10.17 -4.68 -22.38
C LYS A 217 -8.99 -5.48 -21.85
N ARG A 218 -7.79 -4.90 -21.89
CA ARG A 218 -6.52 -5.55 -21.55
C ARG A 218 -5.60 -4.56 -20.87
N LYS A 219 -4.76 -5.08 -19.98
CA LYS A 219 -3.66 -4.33 -19.39
C LYS A 219 -2.44 -4.42 -20.28
N SER A 220 -1.53 -3.46 -20.15
CA SER A 220 -0.23 -3.52 -20.81
C SER A 220 0.85 -4.08 -19.89
N ILE A 221 1.76 -4.86 -20.45
CA ILE A 221 3.06 -5.19 -19.86
C ILE A 221 4.12 -4.45 -20.69
N ILE A 222 4.82 -3.53 -20.03
CA ILE A 222 5.85 -2.68 -20.61
C ILE A 222 7.20 -3.16 -20.08
N GLY A 223 8.17 -3.34 -20.96
CA GLY A 223 9.50 -3.79 -20.60
C GLY A 223 10.45 -3.81 -21.80
N THR A 224 11.70 -4.19 -21.54
CA THR A 224 12.71 -4.42 -22.58
C THR A 224 12.38 -5.68 -23.39
N ASN A 225 12.99 -5.83 -24.56
CA ASN A 225 12.79 -7.03 -25.40
C ASN A 225 13.08 -8.32 -24.63
N ILE A 226 14.19 -8.35 -23.89
CA ILE A 226 14.65 -9.50 -23.11
C ILE A 226 13.59 -9.87 -22.06
N THR A 227 13.07 -8.88 -21.35
CA THR A 227 12.05 -9.09 -20.32
C THR A 227 10.76 -9.66 -20.92
N LEU A 228 10.28 -9.05 -22.01
CA LEU A 228 9.02 -9.47 -22.62
C LEU A 228 9.13 -10.85 -23.29
N SER A 229 10.25 -11.16 -23.94
CA SER A 229 10.45 -12.49 -24.55
C SER A 229 10.47 -13.59 -23.51
N VAL A 230 11.13 -13.40 -22.35
CA VAL A 230 11.10 -14.40 -21.27
C VAL A 230 9.66 -14.62 -20.78
N LEU A 231 8.90 -13.54 -20.55
CA LEU A 231 7.50 -13.67 -20.13
C LEU A 231 6.63 -14.39 -21.18
N GLN A 232 6.82 -14.11 -22.46
CA GLN A 232 5.99 -14.69 -23.53
C GLN A 232 6.38 -16.12 -23.89
N ASP A 233 7.69 -16.39 -23.97
CA ASP A 233 8.22 -17.60 -24.58
C ASP A 233 8.62 -18.67 -23.55
N GLU A 234 8.86 -18.28 -22.29
CA GLU A 234 9.34 -19.18 -21.23
C GLU A 234 8.36 -19.29 -20.05
N VAL A 235 7.60 -18.22 -19.76
CA VAL A 235 6.64 -18.22 -18.64
C VAL A 235 5.22 -18.59 -19.11
N PHE A 236 4.66 -17.82 -20.04
CA PHE A 236 3.31 -18.03 -20.57
C PHE A 236 3.31 -18.99 -21.77
N ASP A 237 3.91 -20.17 -21.61
CA ASP A 237 4.15 -21.13 -22.71
C ASP A 237 3.43 -22.48 -22.52
N ASN A 238 2.60 -22.62 -21.48
CA ASN A 238 1.98 -23.86 -21.00
C ASN A 238 2.94 -24.89 -20.37
N LYS A 239 4.23 -24.56 -20.19
CA LYS A 239 5.18 -25.41 -19.44
C LYS A 239 5.30 -24.92 -18.01
N LEU A 240 5.63 -23.64 -17.81
CA LEU A 240 5.75 -23.07 -16.47
C LEU A 240 4.39 -22.58 -15.96
N TRP A 241 3.68 -21.82 -16.77
CA TRP A 241 2.35 -21.27 -16.47
C TRP A 241 1.43 -21.39 -17.70
N PRO A 242 0.09 -21.44 -17.53
CA PRO A 242 -0.82 -21.40 -18.67
C PRO A 242 -0.50 -20.25 -19.62
N ASN A 243 -0.58 -20.49 -20.94
CA ASN A 243 -0.33 -19.44 -21.92
C ASN A 243 -1.47 -18.42 -21.92
N LEU A 244 -1.31 -17.41 -21.07
CA LEU A 244 -2.23 -16.29 -20.89
C LEU A 244 -1.68 -15.00 -21.50
N SER A 245 -0.68 -15.10 -22.37
CA SER A 245 -0.08 -13.95 -23.05
C SER A 245 -1.13 -13.12 -23.82
N TYR A 246 -2.16 -13.76 -24.37
CA TYR A 246 -3.24 -13.07 -25.07
C TYR A 246 -4.08 -12.12 -24.18
N GLN A 247 -3.97 -12.18 -22.84
CA GLN A 247 -4.68 -11.26 -21.94
C GLN A 247 -4.05 -9.87 -21.86
N TYR A 248 -2.79 -9.74 -22.29
CA TYR A 248 -2.01 -8.52 -22.15
C TYR A 248 -1.64 -7.90 -23.49
N ASN A 249 -1.40 -6.60 -23.48
CA ASN A 249 -0.69 -5.91 -24.55
C ASN A 249 0.79 -5.85 -24.18
N TYR A 250 1.67 -6.50 -24.97
CA TYR A 250 3.10 -6.42 -24.76
C TYR A 250 3.67 -5.22 -25.51
N ILE A 251 4.18 -4.25 -24.77
CA ILE A 251 4.66 -2.98 -25.32
C ILE A 251 6.17 -2.92 -25.15
N GLN A 252 6.89 -3.41 -26.15
CA GLN A 252 8.34 -3.31 -26.20
C GLN A 252 8.74 -1.85 -26.43
N LYS A 253 9.59 -1.33 -25.53
CA LYS A 253 10.12 0.04 -25.66
C LYS A 253 11.64 0.06 -25.58
N MET A 254 12.21 1.04 -26.26
CA MET A 254 13.65 1.13 -26.48
C MET A 254 14.34 1.87 -25.35
N ASN A 255 15.57 1.48 -25.09
CA ASN A 255 16.43 2.09 -24.08
C ASN A 255 16.60 3.58 -24.39
N ASN A 256 16.41 4.42 -23.37
CA ASN A 256 16.42 5.89 -23.39
C ASN A 256 15.26 6.55 -24.16
N GLY A 257 14.21 5.78 -24.50
CA GLY A 257 13.01 6.33 -25.13
C GLY A 257 12.11 7.06 -24.12
N THR A 258 11.48 8.15 -24.56
CA THR A 258 10.46 8.87 -23.79
C THR A 258 9.10 8.78 -24.51
N TYR A 259 8.06 8.37 -23.79
CA TYR A 259 6.75 8.04 -24.34
C TYR A 259 5.63 8.71 -23.55
N ASP A 260 4.50 9.02 -24.20
CA ASP A 260 3.30 9.41 -23.48
C ASP A 260 2.75 8.18 -22.71
N VAL A 261 2.37 8.37 -21.44
CA VAL A 261 1.92 7.24 -20.61
C VAL A 261 0.63 6.63 -21.15
N ASN A 262 -0.31 7.42 -21.68
CA ASN A 262 -1.56 6.89 -22.23
C ASN A 262 -1.31 6.05 -23.50
N GLU A 263 -0.28 6.36 -24.29
CA GLU A 263 0.13 5.51 -25.41
C GLU A 263 0.65 4.15 -24.91
N LEU A 264 1.36 4.11 -23.79
CA LEU A 264 1.86 2.87 -23.18
C LEU A 264 0.74 2.01 -22.57
N LEU A 265 -0.29 2.65 -22.00
CA LEU A 265 -1.49 1.94 -21.52
C LEU A 265 -2.24 1.26 -22.67
N ALA A 266 -2.07 1.73 -23.91
CA ALA A 266 -2.64 1.15 -25.12
C ALA A 266 -4.17 0.92 -25.04
N PHE A 267 -4.87 1.79 -24.29
CA PHE A 267 -6.31 1.75 -24.22
C PHE A 267 -6.91 2.34 -25.50
N THR A 268 -7.78 1.57 -26.15
CA THR A 268 -8.42 1.95 -27.41
C THR A 268 -9.91 2.18 -27.20
N ASN A 269 -10.49 3.09 -27.98
CA ASN A 269 -11.92 3.38 -28.01
C ASN A 269 -12.53 3.89 -26.67
N LEU A 270 -11.71 4.43 -25.77
CA LEU A 270 -12.20 5.09 -24.55
C LEU A 270 -12.49 6.57 -24.80
N SER A 271 -13.46 7.10 -24.05
CA SER A 271 -13.71 8.54 -24.03
C SER A 271 -12.45 9.30 -23.55
N PRO A 272 -12.07 10.44 -24.16
CA PRO A 272 -10.98 11.27 -23.67
C PRO A 272 -11.14 11.74 -22.21
N ASN A 273 -12.39 11.76 -21.72
CA ASN A 273 -12.74 12.14 -20.35
C ASN A 273 -12.89 10.92 -19.41
N SER A 274 -12.69 9.71 -19.91
CA SER A 274 -12.75 8.49 -19.11
C SER A 274 -11.72 8.55 -17.97
N PRO A 275 -12.02 8.03 -16.76
CA PRO A 275 -11.06 7.98 -15.66
C PRO A 275 -9.76 7.26 -16.03
N TYR A 276 -9.81 6.31 -16.96
CA TYR A 276 -8.63 5.59 -17.47
C TYR A 276 -7.70 6.48 -18.32
N MET A 277 -8.27 7.39 -19.13
CA MET A 277 -7.50 8.29 -20.01
C MET A 277 -7.01 9.54 -19.30
N THR A 278 -7.73 9.96 -18.25
CA THR A 278 -7.43 11.19 -17.51
C THR A 278 -6.43 10.97 -16.37
N ALA A 279 -6.36 9.76 -15.82
CA ALA A 279 -5.49 9.40 -14.69
C ALA A 279 -4.00 9.76 -14.89
N PHE A 280 -3.49 9.55 -16.11
CA PHE A 280 -2.10 9.83 -16.48
C PHE A 280 -1.98 10.91 -17.56
N LYS A 281 -3.00 11.76 -17.71
CA LYS A 281 -2.97 12.87 -18.67
C LYS A 281 -1.77 13.78 -18.39
N ASN A 282 -1.15 14.27 -19.47
CA ASN A 282 0.04 15.13 -19.42
C ASN A 282 1.19 14.48 -18.64
N SER A 283 1.46 13.19 -18.87
CA SER A 283 2.61 12.54 -18.28
C SER A 283 3.40 11.74 -19.30
N LYS A 284 4.70 11.64 -19.04
CA LYS A 284 5.65 10.90 -19.87
C LYS A 284 6.38 9.86 -19.05
N MET A 285 6.71 8.74 -19.68
CA MET A 285 7.61 7.73 -19.14
C MET A 285 8.89 7.71 -19.95
N THR A 286 10.04 7.90 -19.30
CA THR A 286 11.35 7.62 -19.89
C THR A 286 11.88 6.30 -19.36
N VAL A 287 12.34 5.42 -20.24
CA VAL A 287 12.85 4.08 -19.91
C VAL A 287 14.35 4.06 -20.05
N PHE A 288 15.08 3.59 -19.04
CA PHE A 288 16.55 3.52 -19.04
C PHE A 288 17.01 2.11 -18.76
N GLU A 289 17.99 1.64 -19.50
CA GLU A 289 18.63 0.36 -19.20
C GLU A 289 19.59 0.51 -18.02
N THR A 290 19.57 -0.46 -17.11
CA THR A 290 20.47 -0.61 -15.97
C THR A 290 21.12 -1.99 -15.97
N CYS A 291 22.05 -2.24 -15.03
CA CYS A 291 22.78 -3.50 -14.91
C CYS A 291 22.31 -4.32 -13.72
N HIS A 292 22.04 -5.61 -13.93
CA HIS A 292 21.73 -6.58 -12.88
C HIS A 292 22.09 -8.01 -13.33
N SER A 293 23.36 -8.42 -13.16
CA SER A 293 23.90 -9.71 -13.65
C SER A 293 23.41 -10.11 -15.06
N GLY A 294 23.31 -9.08 -15.92
CA GLY A 294 22.42 -9.02 -17.08
C GLY A 294 21.84 -7.61 -17.23
N SER A 295 20.68 -7.50 -17.88
CA SER A 295 19.99 -6.22 -18.15
C SER A 295 18.79 -6.03 -17.21
N SER A 296 18.64 -4.81 -16.69
CA SER A 296 17.47 -4.36 -15.92
C SER A 296 17.05 -2.96 -16.39
N THR A 297 16.07 -2.37 -15.72
CA THR A 297 15.46 -1.11 -16.15
C THR A 297 15.18 -0.13 -15.01
N ALA A 298 15.34 1.15 -15.30
CA ALA A 298 14.80 2.26 -14.51
C ALA A 298 13.74 3.03 -15.31
N PHE A 299 12.73 3.53 -14.61
CA PHE A 299 11.57 4.23 -15.16
C PHE A 299 11.43 5.62 -14.55
N LEU A 300 11.47 6.66 -15.38
CA LEU A 300 11.26 8.05 -14.97
C LEU A 300 9.87 8.51 -15.40
N LEU A 301 8.94 8.54 -14.45
CA LEU A 301 7.62 9.12 -14.62
C LEU A 301 7.70 10.64 -14.44
N THR A 302 7.31 11.37 -15.47
CA THR A 302 7.36 12.83 -15.51
C THR A 302 5.96 13.41 -15.68
N LYS A 303 5.53 14.20 -14.70
CA LYS A 303 4.32 15.02 -14.79
C LYS A 303 4.62 16.31 -15.54
N LEU A 304 3.75 16.67 -16.47
CA LEU A 304 3.88 17.88 -17.28
C LEU A 304 2.77 18.88 -16.96
N GLU A 305 3.14 20.16 -16.98
CA GLU A 305 2.22 21.28 -16.96
C GLU A 305 2.63 22.25 -18.07
N ASN A 306 1.70 22.61 -18.97
CA ASN A 306 1.99 23.43 -20.14
C ASN A 306 3.20 22.93 -20.97
N ASN A 307 3.29 21.62 -21.17
CA ASN A 307 4.41 20.93 -21.83
C ASN A 307 5.78 21.08 -21.16
N GLN A 308 5.85 21.55 -19.92
CA GLN A 308 7.07 21.65 -19.12
C GLN A 308 7.07 20.64 -17.98
N THR A 309 8.26 20.15 -17.62
CA THR A 309 8.46 19.26 -16.46
C THR A 309 8.01 19.95 -15.18
N GLN A 310 7.01 19.38 -14.51
CA GLN A 310 6.55 19.83 -13.21
C GLN A 310 7.24 19.05 -12.10
N ASP A 311 6.94 17.76 -11.97
CA ASP A 311 7.44 16.86 -10.94
C ASP A 311 7.79 15.50 -11.53
N GLN A 312 8.74 14.80 -10.91
CA GLN A 312 9.25 13.52 -11.39
C GLN A 312 9.35 12.48 -10.27
N ALA A 313 9.08 11.23 -10.65
CA ALA A 313 9.32 10.03 -9.86
C ALA A 313 10.22 9.09 -10.64
N LEU A 314 11.31 8.64 -10.03
CA LEU A 314 12.26 7.71 -10.62
C LEU A 314 12.20 6.38 -9.88
N TYR A 315 11.89 5.31 -10.59
CA TYR A 315 11.91 3.95 -10.05
C TYR A 315 13.05 3.16 -10.67
N PHE A 316 13.88 2.56 -9.82
CA PHE A 316 14.82 1.53 -10.21
C PHE A 316 14.22 0.17 -9.86
N SER A 317 14.12 -0.70 -10.86
CA SER A 317 14.19 -2.13 -10.60
C SER A 317 15.62 -2.48 -10.15
N ASP A 318 16.00 -3.74 -10.12
CA ASP A 318 17.32 -4.11 -9.63
C ASP A 318 18.43 -3.44 -10.42
N THR A 319 19.42 -2.94 -9.69
CA THR A 319 20.57 -2.31 -10.30
C THR A 319 21.75 -2.36 -9.35
N GLY A 320 22.96 -2.43 -9.89
CA GLY A 320 24.13 -2.18 -9.08
C GLY A 320 25.39 -2.77 -9.67
N LEU A 321 26.34 -3.05 -8.79
CA LEU A 321 27.66 -3.50 -9.18
C LEU A 321 27.60 -4.94 -9.70
N SER A 322 27.69 -5.09 -11.02
CA SER A 322 27.75 -6.40 -11.67
C SER A 322 29.21 -6.85 -11.81
N THR A 323 29.74 -7.52 -10.79
CA THR A 323 31.11 -8.09 -10.88
C THR A 323 31.19 -9.36 -11.73
N GLN A 324 30.04 -10.00 -12.00
CA GLN A 324 29.95 -11.25 -12.76
C GLN A 324 29.76 -11.03 -14.26
N ASP A 325 29.15 -9.91 -14.63
CA ASP A 325 29.07 -9.47 -16.01
C ASP A 325 29.89 -8.19 -16.19
N PRO A 326 31.20 -8.31 -16.50
CA PRO A 326 32.06 -7.16 -16.73
C PRO A 326 31.70 -6.38 -18.00
N SER A 327 30.79 -6.91 -18.84
CA SER A 327 30.31 -6.18 -20.02
C SER A 327 29.32 -5.07 -19.67
N CYS A 328 28.74 -5.11 -18.47
CA CYS A 328 27.77 -4.12 -18.01
C CYS A 328 28.44 -3.07 -17.10
N ASP A 329 28.81 -1.92 -17.70
CA ASP A 329 29.24 -0.74 -16.96
C ASP A 329 28.05 -0.05 -16.27
N TRP A 330 27.71 -0.54 -15.07
CA TRP A 330 26.56 -0.07 -14.30
C TRP A 330 26.61 1.43 -14.01
N ARG A 331 27.79 1.97 -13.70
CA ARG A 331 27.94 3.38 -13.35
C ARG A 331 27.72 4.27 -14.58
N SER A 332 28.21 3.85 -15.75
CA SER A 332 27.91 4.52 -17.01
C SER A 332 26.42 4.46 -17.37
N LYS A 333 25.76 3.32 -17.17
CA LYS A 333 24.29 3.20 -17.37
C LYS A 333 23.52 4.17 -16.48
N LEU A 334 23.89 4.30 -15.20
CA LEU A 334 23.28 5.30 -14.31
C LEU A 334 23.60 6.74 -14.75
N ASN A 335 24.82 7.02 -15.19
CA ASN A 335 25.21 8.33 -15.71
C ASN A 335 24.40 8.76 -16.94
N ASN A 336 23.93 7.81 -17.76
CA ASN A 336 23.02 8.11 -18.87
C ASN A 336 21.68 8.66 -18.40
N ILE A 337 21.20 8.24 -17.22
CA ILE A 337 19.97 8.77 -16.61
C ILE A 337 20.21 10.22 -16.21
N TRP A 338 21.31 10.50 -15.51
CA TRP A 338 21.63 11.85 -15.01
C TRP A 338 21.86 12.85 -16.13
N SER A 339 22.37 12.37 -17.27
CA SER A 339 22.64 13.19 -18.46
C SER A 339 21.44 13.32 -19.40
N HIS A 340 20.35 12.59 -19.15
CA HIS A 340 19.21 12.56 -20.05
C HIS A 340 18.41 13.88 -19.99
N PRO A 341 18.01 14.49 -21.14
CA PRO A 341 17.35 15.79 -21.15
C PRO A 341 16.02 15.86 -20.37
N MET A 342 15.33 14.72 -20.24
CA MET A 342 14.10 14.65 -19.43
C MET A 342 14.38 14.68 -17.94
N PHE A 343 15.55 14.26 -17.46
CA PHE A 343 15.84 14.18 -16.03
C PHE A 343 16.19 15.55 -15.47
N GLN A 344 15.47 15.99 -14.43
CA GLN A 344 15.68 17.27 -13.76
C GLN A 344 15.63 17.08 -12.25
N LEU A 345 16.80 17.06 -11.59
CA LEU A 345 16.88 16.80 -10.15
C LEU A 345 16.06 17.79 -9.30
N LYS A 346 15.95 19.06 -9.68
CA LYS A 346 15.09 20.05 -9.00
C LYS A 346 13.59 19.70 -9.03
N LYS A 347 13.18 18.87 -9.99
CA LYS A 347 11.80 18.40 -10.17
C LYS A 347 11.57 17.00 -9.63
N LEU A 348 12.63 16.28 -9.28
CA LEU A 348 12.53 14.96 -8.67
C LEU A 348 11.92 15.09 -7.27
N ARG A 349 10.84 14.37 -7.02
CA ARG A 349 10.17 14.28 -5.71
C ARG A 349 10.51 12.99 -4.99
N VAL A 350 10.63 11.91 -5.76
CA VAL A 350 10.86 10.57 -5.21
C VAL A 350 11.80 9.76 -6.09
N MET A 351 12.68 9.00 -5.44
CA MET A 351 13.50 7.97 -6.06
C MET A 351 13.27 6.66 -5.30
N PHE A 352 12.75 5.63 -5.98
CA PHE A 352 12.70 4.26 -5.45
C PHE A 352 13.96 3.54 -5.92
N ILE A 353 14.78 3.08 -5.00
CA ILE A 353 16.06 2.46 -5.34
C ILE A 353 16.38 1.31 -4.40
N GLU A 354 16.93 0.25 -4.98
CA GLU A 354 17.34 -0.90 -4.19
C GLU A 354 18.55 -0.60 -3.31
N VAL A 355 18.54 -1.16 -2.10
CA VAL A 355 19.75 -1.37 -1.31
C VAL A 355 19.63 -2.76 -0.71
N SER A 356 20.14 -3.73 -1.46
CA SER A 356 19.96 -5.15 -1.13
C SER A 356 20.82 -5.61 0.04
N PHE A 357 22.00 -5.01 0.22
CA PHE A 357 23.02 -5.49 1.15
C PHE A 357 23.60 -4.39 2.04
N GLU A 358 24.09 -4.78 3.21
CA GLU A 358 24.88 -3.92 4.09
C GLU A 358 26.28 -3.65 3.53
N ASP A 359 26.94 -2.57 3.99
CA ASP A 359 28.30 -2.23 3.56
C ASP A 359 29.36 -3.31 3.86
N SER A 360 29.08 -4.18 4.83
CA SER A 360 29.93 -5.32 5.22
C SER A 360 30.05 -6.38 4.12
N ILE A 361 29.10 -6.42 3.17
CA ILE A 361 29.10 -7.40 2.09
C ILE A 361 30.15 -7.01 1.03
N PRO A 362 31.09 -7.92 0.71
CA PRO A 362 32.09 -7.69 -0.33
C PRO A 362 31.48 -7.45 -1.70
N ASP A 363 32.10 -6.58 -2.50
CA ASP A 363 31.65 -6.16 -3.83
C ASP A 363 31.38 -7.35 -4.78
N ASN A 364 32.22 -8.39 -4.74
CA ASN A 364 32.06 -9.58 -5.57
C ASN A 364 30.89 -10.50 -5.16
N LYS A 365 30.22 -10.18 -4.06
CA LYS A 365 29.02 -10.87 -3.54
C LYS A 365 27.76 -10.01 -3.62
N LEU A 366 27.80 -8.91 -4.39
CA LEU A 366 26.61 -8.08 -4.60
C LEU A 366 25.75 -8.55 -5.77
N TYR A 367 26.25 -9.43 -6.66
CA TYR A 367 25.45 -10.05 -7.73
C TYR A 367 24.59 -9.06 -8.56
N GLY A 368 25.11 -7.85 -8.83
CA GLY A 368 24.36 -6.83 -9.57
C GLY A 368 23.43 -5.97 -8.73
N HIS A 369 23.70 -5.84 -7.43
CA HIS A 369 22.91 -5.05 -6.48
C HIS A 369 23.72 -3.91 -5.83
N LEU A 370 23.04 -3.06 -5.06
CA LEU A 370 23.63 -1.97 -4.29
C LEU A 370 23.79 -2.31 -2.80
N LYS A 371 24.69 -1.55 -2.19
CA LYS A 371 24.87 -1.37 -0.76
C LYS A 371 24.97 0.13 -0.44
N PRO A 372 24.84 0.58 0.82
CA PRO A 372 24.77 2.01 1.16
C PRO A 372 25.88 2.85 0.53
N SER A 373 27.13 2.45 0.66
CA SER A 373 28.28 3.18 0.08
C SER A 373 28.18 3.39 -1.45
N LEU A 374 27.64 2.41 -2.18
CA LEU A 374 27.41 2.52 -3.62
C LEU A 374 26.24 3.45 -3.95
N LEU A 375 25.13 3.37 -3.22
CA LEU A 375 24.02 4.32 -3.37
C LEU A 375 24.50 5.76 -3.13
N ILE A 376 25.26 5.99 -2.05
CA ILE A 376 25.82 7.30 -1.74
C ILE A 376 26.74 7.81 -2.86
N THR A 377 27.50 6.92 -3.49
CA THR A 377 28.32 7.26 -4.66
C THR A 377 27.44 7.67 -5.86
N THR A 378 26.41 6.89 -6.17
CA THR A 378 25.43 7.18 -7.22
C THR A 378 24.74 8.54 -7.01
N LEU A 379 24.34 8.86 -5.78
CA LEU A 379 23.72 10.15 -5.46
C LEU A 379 24.69 11.32 -5.65
N LYS A 380 25.96 11.16 -5.27
CA LYS A 380 27.00 12.17 -5.52
C LYS A 380 27.25 12.37 -7.02
N ASP A 381 27.29 11.30 -7.80
CA ASP A 381 27.44 11.37 -9.25
C ASP A 381 26.27 12.12 -9.89
N MET A 382 25.03 11.83 -9.47
CA MET A 382 23.84 12.53 -9.91
C MET A 382 23.90 14.03 -9.57
N MET A 383 24.29 14.39 -8.35
CA MET A 383 24.47 15.79 -7.92
C MET A 383 25.51 16.52 -8.78
N VAL A 384 26.66 15.89 -9.04
CA VAL A 384 27.71 16.44 -9.90
C VAL A 384 27.22 16.63 -11.34
N ALA A 385 26.58 15.62 -11.92
CA ALA A 385 26.09 15.64 -13.29
C ALA A 385 25.02 16.73 -13.52
N THR A 386 24.16 16.94 -12.51
CA THR A 386 23.09 17.95 -12.55
C THR A 386 23.50 19.33 -12.02
N ARG A 387 24.71 19.45 -11.46
CA ARG A 387 25.24 20.65 -10.80
C ARG A 387 24.37 21.13 -9.63
N GLU A 388 23.76 20.19 -8.92
CA GLU A 388 22.99 20.45 -7.71
C GLU A 388 23.79 20.03 -6.47
N THR A 389 23.45 20.62 -5.33
CA THR A 389 24.11 20.32 -4.04
C THR A 389 23.14 19.94 -2.94
N ASP A 390 21.83 19.97 -3.21
CA ASP A 390 20.79 19.68 -2.26
C ASP A 390 19.88 18.55 -2.74
N LEU A 391 19.61 17.60 -1.84
CA LEU A 391 18.68 16.49 -2.03
C LEU A 391 17.58 16.51 -0.95
N SER A 392 17.49 17.57 -0.14
CA SER A 392 16.54 17.66 0.98
C SER A 392 15.08 17.59 0.54
N HIS A 393 14.79 17.97 -0.71
CA HIS A 393 13.48 17.90 -1.34
C HIS A 393 13.16 16.55 -1.96
N VAL A 394 14.11 15.62 -2.03
CA VAL A 394 13.95 14.29 -2.64
C VAL A 394 13.73 13.25 -1.54
N LYS A 395 12.62 12.51 -1.65
CA LYS A 395 12.36 11.31 -0.85
C LYS A 395 13.04 10.12 -1.52
N ILE A 396 14.02 9.51 -0.87
CA ILE A 396 14.71 8.31 -1.35
C ILE A 396 14.09 7.11 -0.64
N ILE A 397 13.26 6.36 -1.36
CA ILE A 397 12.60 5.16 -0.87
C ILE A 397 13.55 3.98 -1.05
N ILE A 398 14.00 3.43 0.07
CA ILE A 398 14.85 2.24 0.07
C ILE A 398 13.98 0.99 0.00
N GLN A 399 14.26 0.13 -0.97
CA GLN A 399 13.54 -1.11 -1.21
C GLN A 399 14.48 -2.27 -1.55
N HIS A 400 13.90 -3.44 -1.80
CA HIS A 400 14.58 -4.66 -2.25
C HIS A 400 15.71 -5.11 -1.32
N THR A 401 15.60 -4.84 -0.01
CA THR A 401 16.58 -5.31 0.98
C THR A 401 16.49 -6.83 1.13
N LYS A 402 17.61 -7.53 1.00
CA LYS A 402 17.66 -8.99 1.18
C LYS A 402 17.65 -9.34 2.66
N GLN A 403 16.90 -10.39 2.99
CA GLN A 403 16.93 -10.97 4.32
C GLN A 403 18.20 -11.80 4.50
N LEU A 404 18.77 -11.75 5.70
CA LEU A 404 19.92 -12.55 6.10
C LEU A 404 19.50 -13.40 7.31
N PHE A 405 19.36 -14.72 7.12
CA PHE A 405 18.81 -15.61 8.15
C PHE A 405 19.67 -15.71 9.41
N ASP A 406 20.98 -15.51 9.27
CA ASP A 406 21.95 -15.59 10.38
C ASP A 406 22.38 -14.20 10.89
N ALA A 407 21.72 -13.12 10.44
CA ALA A 407 22.08 -11.78 10.88
C ALA A 407 21.65 -11.52 12.34
N ALA A 408 22.52 -10.87 13.09
CA ALA A 408 22.26 -10.51 14.49
C ALA A 408 21.30 -9.32 14.63
N GLU A 409 21.21 -8.48 13.59
CA GLU A 409 20.31 -7.33 13.48
C GLU A 409 19.59 -7.42 12.13
N ASP A 410 18.39 -6.83 12.01
CA ASP A 410 17.69 -6.73 10.72
C ASP A 410 18.57 -5.94 9.73
N PRO A 411 18.93 -6.51 8.56
CA PRO A 411 19.75 -5.81 7.57
C PRO A 411 19.20 -4.44 7.17
N ARG A 412 17.87 -4.27 7.20
CA ARG A 412 17.21 -3.00 6.91
C ARG A 412 17.54 -1.92 7.93
N ASP A 413 17.61 -2.29 9.22
CA ASP A 413 18.00 -1.37 10.30
C ASP A 413 19.48 -0.99 10.19
N VAL A 414 20.34 -1.96 9.85
CA VAL A 414 21.76 -1.71 9.61
C VAL A 414 21.96 -0.75 8.43
N ILE A 415 21.29 -1.00 7.30
CA ILE A 415 21.31 -0.15 6.11
C ILE A 415 20.79 1.26 6.44
N ALA A 416 19.72 1.38 7.22
CA ALA A 416 19.19 2.68 7.64
C ALA A 416 20.23 3.50 8.43
N LYS A 417 20.92 2.88 9.38
CA LYS A 417 22.01 3.53 10.13
C LYS A 417 23.16 3.95 9.23
N GLN A 418 23.58 3.07 8.31
CA GLN A 418 24.66 3.35 7.35
C GLN A 418 24.33 4.55 6.47
N LEU A 419 23.12 4.61 5.90
CA LEU A 419 22.67 5.73 5.08
C LEU A 419 22.52 7.03 5.87
N GLN A 420 21.99 6.98 7.09
CA GLN A 420 21.89 8.16 7.96
C GLN A 420 23.27 8.72 8.33
N SER A 421 24.27 7.87 8.49
CA SER A 421 25.66 8.27 8.79
C SER A 421 26.45 8.79 7.58
N SER A 422 25.89 8.72 6.37
CA SER A 422 26.60 9.06 5.12
C SER A 422 26.96 10.54 4.94
N GLY A 423 26.29 11.43 5.68
CA GLY A 423 26.43 12.88 5.54
C GLY A 423 25.78 13.49 4.30
N ILE A 424 25.03 12.71 3.50
CA ILE A 424 24.20 13.28 2.41
C ILE A 424 22.91 13.87 3.00
N ASN A 425 22.60 15.11 2.59
CA ASN A 425 21.36 15.80 2.95
C ASN A 425 20.18 15.32 2.09
N ALA A 426 19.70 14.09 2.33
CA ALA A 426 18.54 13.50 1.67
C ALA A 426 17.60 12.83 2.68
N GLN A 427 16.32 12.70 2.32
CA GLN A 427 15.33 11.99 3.14
C GLN A 427 15.27 10.52 2.75
N PHE A 428 15.99 9.66 3.48
CA PHE A 428 15.87 8.21 3.32
C PHE A 428 14.64 7.67 4.05
N LEU A 429 13.74 7.02 3.31
CA LEU A 429 12.51 6.44 3.84
C LEU A 429 12.53 4.92 3.64
N PHE A 430 12.04 4.22 4.64
CA PHE A 430 11.95 2.77 4.68
C PHE A 430 10.49 2.40 4.91
N PRO A 431 9.60 2.50 3.91
CA PRO A 431 8.21 2.11 4.04
C PRO A 431 8.06 0.59 4.07
N ILE A 432 7.06 0.07 4.78
CA ILE A 432 6.76 -1.36 4.84
C ILE A 432 5.65 -1.74 3.87
N GLN A 433 5.46 -3.04 3.68
CA GLN A 433 4.41 -3.56 2.83
C GLN A 433 3.01 -3.07 3.26
N GLY A 434 2.26 -2.55 2.30
CA GLY A 434 0.93 -1.98 2.50
C GLY A 434 0.92 -0.49 2.83
N ASP A 435 2.09 0.16 2.97
CA ASP A 435 2.13 1.60 3.21
C ASP A 435 1.63 2.40 2.00
N TYR A 436 0.84 3.43 2.29
CA TYR A 436 0.52 4.50 1.37
C TYR A 436 1.45 5.69 1.56
N LEU A 437 1.98 6.22 0.47
CA LEU A 437 2.86 7.39 0.47
C LEU A 437 2.25 8.51 -0.37
N CYS A 438 2.04 9.66 0.27
CA CYS A 438 1.76 10.91 -0.42
C CYS A 438 3.08 11.64 -0.68
N LEU A 439 3.48 11.68 -1.95
CA LEU A 439 4.84 12.05 -2.37
C LEU A 439 4.92 13.48 -2.87
#